data_AF-K9X438-F1
#
_entry.id   AF-K9X438-F1
#
_cell.length_a   1.000
_cell.length_b   1.000
_cell.length_c   1.000
_cell.angle_alpha   90.00
_cell.angle_beta   90.00
_cell.angle_gamma   90.00
#
_symmetry.space_group_name_H-M   'P 1'
#
loop_
_entity.id
_entity.type
_entity.pdbx_description
1 polymer ?
#
loop_
_entity_poly.entity_id
_entity_poly.type
_entity_poly.pdbx_seq_one_letter_code
_entity_poly.pdbx_strand_id
1 'polypeptide(L)'
;MKESRNNLITFICIGLLGLTFVKNSFQSKVTANTVTTPVIAVNSETLATSPVQQNRPLKMSITVDNPNFLKVKEGDEIRTGDIISDNSTERERLERQKRGILLQTENIKNKLLVEPTPPPPTPELRSLPPAIFSEEQAAIAQAELKLQQAKSVLQTRKTLLNTDNPEQRAEFERSGSALQSAQQKLEEQGQMLQSMKDLGMEPVVIQHEEALLKQLQSGVDEAQSGVDRARAKLDASATSQSQELQQLQINVQLAESELQSANSRLVAAQSRRHVQEYEASVEFAKREQSIIGSRQEFEKQQAQYQQSLRERDYQLAQLEISLSNIDDKIAQIPAVRSPRNGVVRKVKPFVGNNGKYSTTVTIASFSTKNIGANSTGSAASNTTQSSPTIPKTPTTTGGGGTNTRR
;
A
#
# COMPACT_ATOMS: atom_id res chain seq x y z
N MET A 1 -16.87 17.39 45.23
CA MET A 1 -17.02 18.74 45.80
C MET A 1 -16.25 19.71 44.92
N LYS A 2 -16.95 20.73 44.40
CA LYS A 2 -16.51 21.92 43.63
C LYS A 2 -15.87 21.64 42.26
N GLU A 3 -16.57 21.84 41.13
CA GLU A 3 -16.90 23.13 40.46
C GLU A 3 -15.63 23.94 40.10
N SER A 4 -15.42 24.55 38.93
CA SER A 4 -16.36 24.98 37.89
C SER A 4 -15.59 25.55 36.66
N ARG A 5 -16.08 25.23 35.45
CA ARG A 5 -16.45 26.13 34.32
C ARG A 5 -15.42 26.94 33.50
N ASN A 6 -15.55 26.70 32.18
CA ASN A 6 -15.87 27.62 31.08
C ASN A 6 -14.83 28.63 30.52
N ASN A 7 -14.71 28.58 29.18
CA ASN A 7 -14.94 29.64 28.16
C ASN A 7 -14.13 29.24 26.90
N LEU A 8 -14.60 28.87 25.70
CA LEU A 8 -15.72 29.29 24.85
C LEU A 8 -15.96 30.81 24.83
N ILE A 9 -15.34 31.50 23.85
CA ILE A 9 -15.77 32.72 23.15
C ILE A 9 -14.68 33.02 22.09
N THR A 10 -14.94 32.74 20.81
CA THR A 10 -15.30 33.72 19.76
C THR A 10 -14.11 34.51 19.21
N PHE A 11 -13.69 34.23 17.97
CA PHE A 11 -13.36 35.27 16.98
C PHE A 11 -13.57 34.73 15.56
N ILE A 12 -14.64 35.24 14.95
CA ILE A 12 -15.04 35.11 13.55
C ILE A 12 -14.57 36.40 12.84
N CYS A 13 -13.98 36.22 11.65
CA CYS A 13 -13.83 37.18 10.54
C CYS A 13 -13.06 38.50 10.73
N ILE A 14 -12.22 38.77 9.73
CA ILE A 14 -11.91 40.04 9.01
C ILE A 14 -10.48 39.82 8.49
N GLY A 15 -10.21 39.58 7.21
CA GLY A 15 -10.41 40.44 6.04
C GLY A 15 -9.23 40.10 5.11
N LEU A 16 -9.46 39.64 3.87
CA LEU A 16 -9.49 40.50 2.69
C LEU A 16 -8.37 41.55 2.72
N LEU A 17 -7.28 41.29 1.98
CA LEU A 17 -6.55 42.27 1.15
C LEU A 17 -5.31 41.59 0.54
N GLY A 18 -5.16 41.68 -0.79
CA GLY A 18 -3.84 41.53 -1.41
C GLY A 18 -3.69 40.49 -2.53
N LEU A 19 -4.72 40.21 -3.32
CA LEU A 19 -4.55 39.59 -4.64
C LEU A 19 -4.07 40.67 -5.63
N THR A 20 -2.77 40.95 -5.66
CA THR A 20 -2.18 41.83 -6.70
C THR A 20 -1.86 41.02 -7.95
N PHE A 21 -2.85 41.07 -8.85
CA PHE A 21 -2.78 40.64 -10.23
C PHE A 21 -1.81 41.56 -11.01
N VAL A 22 -0.54 41.18 -11.14
CA VAL A 22 0.38 41.85 -12.08
C VAL A 22 0.23 41.16 -13.44
N LYS A 23 -0.70 41.70 -14.24
CA LYS A 23 -0.63 41.64 -15.70
C LYS A 23 0.57 42.48 -16.12
N ASN A 24 1.64 41.84 -16.59
CA ASN A 24 2.60 42.53 -17.44
C ASN A 24 2.59 41.89 -18.83
N SER A 25 1.75 42.50 -19.66
CA SER A 25 1.75 42.36 -21.10
C SER A 25 2.98 43.06 -21.66
N PHE A 26 4.05 42.30 -21.91
CA PHE A 26 5.07 42.72 -22.87
C PHE A 26 4.70 42.15 -24.24
N GLN A 27 3.84 42.89 -24.94
CA GLN A 27 3.79 42.84 -26.39
C GLN A 27 4.96 43.63 -26.96
N SER A 28 6.00 42.93 -27.39
CA SER A 28 6.91 43.45 -28.41
C SER A 28 6.39 43.02 -29.78
N LYS A 29 5.45 43.81 -30.32
CA LYS A 29 5.29 43.99 -31.77
C LYS A 29 6.53 44.72 -32.24
N VAL A 30 7.45 44.09 -32.98
CA VAL A 30 8.17 44.77 -34.08
C VAL A 30 8.65 43.72 -35.09
N THR A 31 8.15 43.88 -36.32
CA THR A 31 8.62 43.36 -37.62
C THR A 31 8.65 41.85 -37.85
N ALA A 32 7.53 41.38 -38.42
CA ALA A 32 7.59 40.47 -39.55
C ALA A 32 8.50 41.09 -40.63
N ASN A 33 9.76 40.66 -40.68
CA ASN A 33 10.55 40.78 -41.89
C ASN A 33 10.03 39.72 -42.85
N THR A 34 9.03 40.13 -43.64
CA THR A 34 8.86 39.64 -44.99
C THR A 34 10.24 39.71 -45.66
N VAL A 35 10.89 38.55 -45.79
CA VAL A 35 12.01 38.39 -46.70
C VAL A 35 11.42 38.60 -48.08
N THR A 36 11.41 39.86 -48.49
CA THR A 36 11.39 40.27 -49.88
C THR A 36 12.49 39.46 -50.55
N THR A 37 12.05 38.48 -51.33
CA THR A 37 12.87 37.80 -52.31
C THR A 37 13.57 38.90 -53.10
N PRO A 38 14.90 39.08 -53.01
CA PRO A 38 15.56 39.79 -54.08
C PRO A 38 15.32 38.91 -55.31
N VAL A 39 14.54 39.43 -56.24
CA VAL A 39 14.62 39.07 -57.65
C VAL A 39 16.05 39.42 -58.05
N ILE A 40 16.99 38.55 -57.71
CA ILE A 40 18.21 38.41 -58.47
C ILE A 40 17.71 37.80 -59.76
N ALA A 41 17.62 38.65 -60.77
CA ALA A 41 17.68 38.21 -62.14
C ALA A 41 18.86 37.25 -62.22
N VAL A 42 18.56 35.95 -62.22
CA VAL A 42 19.47 34.95 -62.75
C VAL A 42 19.54 35.31 -64.22
N ASN A 43 20.50 36.18 -64.55
CA ASN A 43 21.16 36.10 -65.83
C ASN A 43 21.69 34.67 -65.90
N SER A 44 20.83 33.78 -66.40
CA SER A 44 21.26 32.67 -67.20
C SER A 44 21.89 33.29 -68.45
N GLU A 45 23.09 33.85 -68.29
CA GLU A 45 24.10 33.63 -69.30
C GLU A 45 24.33 32.12 -69.28
N THR A 46 23.45 31.44 -69.99
CA THR A 46 23.84 30.34 -70.85
C THR A 46 25.08 30.82 -71.58
N LEU A 47 26.25 30.59 -70.98
CA LEU A 47 27.45 30.26 -71.70
C LEU A 47 27.11 28.96 -72.43
N ALA A 48 26.33 29.12 -73.51
CA ALA A 48 26.42 28.29 -74.67
C ALA A 48 27.90 28.35 -75.06
N THR A 49 28.66 27.42 -74.50
CA THR A 49 30.05 27.22 -74.87
C THR A 49 29.95 26.72 -76.29
N SER A 50 30.13 27.64 -77.24
CA SER A 50 30.24 27.32 -78.64
C SER A 50 31.18 26.12 -78.79
N PRO A 51 30.87 25.13 -79.64
CA PRO A 51 31.66 23.90 -79.80
C PRO A 51 33.11 24.13 -80.29
N VAL A 52 33.55 25.39 -80.42
CA VAL A 52 34.87 25.83 -80.86
C VAL A 52 35.83 26.15 -79.70
N GLN A 53 35.35 26.36 -78.46
CA GLN A 53 36.22 26.58 -77.29
C GLN A 53 36.63 25.29 -76.56
N GLN A 54 36.03 24.15 -76.90
CA GLN A 54 36.35 22.86 -76.29
C GLN A 54 37.79 22.40 -76.53
N ASN A 55 38.49 22.93 -77.54
CA ASN A 55 39.85 22.50 -77.92
C ASN A 55 40.99 23.39 -77.40
N ARG A 56 40.70 24.49 -76.68
CA ARG A 56 41.75 25.36 -76.10
C ARG A 56 42.13 24.90 -74.69
N PRO A 57 43.41 24.90 -74.31
CA PRO A 57 43.81 24.55 -72.95
C PRO A 57 43.24 25.56 -71.93
N LEU A 58 42.61 25.04 -70.87
CA LEU A 58 41.98 25.81 -69.80
C LEU A 58 43.01 25.98 -68.72
N LYS A 59 43.30 27.24 -68.40
CA LYS A 59 44.16 27.62 -67.31
C LYS A 59 43.28 27.99 -66.13
N MET A 60 43.40 27.25 -65.04
CA MET A 60 42.69 27.51 -63.80
C MET A 60 43.70 27.87 -62.72
N SER A 61 43.43 28.96 -62.00
CA SER A 61 44.17 29.33 -60.80
C SER A 61 43.50 28.67 -59.59
N ILE A 62 44.27 27.89 -58.84
CA ILE A 62 43.79 27.16 -57.66
C ILE A 62 44.55 27.71 -56.46
N THR A 63 43.82 28.16 -55.45
CA THR A 63 44.39 28.59 -54.16
C THR A 63 44.04 27.55 -53.11
N VAL A 64 45.05 27.07 -52.39
CA VAL A 64 44.95 26.03 -51.36
C VAL A 64 45.76 26.42 -50.13
N ASP A 65 45.39 25.88 -48.98
CA ASP A 65 46.06 26.18 -47.70
C ASP A 65 47.33 25.34 -47.50
N ASN A 66 47.41 24.18 -48.16
CA ASN A 66 48.58 23.32 -48.17
C ASN A 66 48.80 22.77 -49.59
N PRO A 67 50.03 22.79 -50.14
CA PRO A 67 50.32 22.25 -51.46
C PRO A 67 49.98 20.76 -51.62
N ASN A 68 49.97 19.98 -50.53
CA ASN A 68 49.61 18.55 -50.54
C ASN A 68 48.11 18.29 -50.81
N PHE A 69 47.27 19.33 -50.84
CA PHE A 69 45.85 19.19 -51.16
C PHE A 69 45.56 19.11 -52.66
N LEU A 70 46.56 19.28 -53.52
CA LEU A 70 46.43 19.06 -54.96
C LEU A 70 46.51 17.56 -55.25
N LYS A 71 45.44 17.00 -55.84
CA LYS A 71 45.31 15.56 -56.09
C LYS A 71 45.77 15.14 -57.48
N VAL A 72 46.05 16.10 -58.37
CA VAL A 72 46.42 15.85 -59.77
C VAL A 72 47.89 16.13 -60.03
N LYS A 73 48.50 15.33 -60.90
CA LYS A 73 49.86 15.48 -61.40
C LYS A 73 49.86 15.74 -62.91
N GLU A 74 51.01 16.18 -63.43
CA GLU A 74 51.17 16.33 -64.87
C GLU A 74 51.04 14.98 -65.58
N GLY A 75 50.22 14.93 -66.62
CA GLY A 75 49.89 13.71 -67.36
C GLY A 75 48.62 12.99 -66.90
N ASP A 76 48.02 13.38 -65.77
CA ASP A 76 46.81 12.72 -65.28
C ASP A 76 45.58 13.04 -66.15
N GLU A 77 44.77 12.01 -66.41
CA GLU A 77 43.46 12.12 -67.04
C GLU A 77 42.41 12.52 -66.02
N ILE A 78 41.68 13.60 -66.29
CA ILE A 78 40.62 14.10 -65.42
C ILE A 78 39.31 14.27 -66.18
N ARG A 79 38.21 13.88 -65.55
CA ARG A 79 36.85 14.05 -66.06
C ARG A 79 36.18 15.24 -65.40
N THR A 80 35.11 15.70 -66.01
CA THR A 80 34.24 16.76 -65.49
C THR A 80 33.67 16.30 -64.16
N GLY A 81 33.86 17.11 -63.12
CA GLY A 81 33.45 16.78 -61.75
C GLY A 81 34.54 16.13 -60.89
N ASP A 82 35.66 15.68 -61.47
CA ASP A 82 36.77 15.10 -60.70
C ASP A 82 37.42 16.14 -59.80
N ILE A 83 37.84 15.72 -58.61
CA ILE A 83 38.39 16.61 -57.59
C ILE A 83 39.85 16.90 -57.91
N ILE A 84 40.14 18.16 -58.23
CA ILE A 84 41.48 18.66 -58.55
C ILE A 84 42.23 19.03 -57.27
N SER A 85 41.53 19.65 -56.31
CA SER A 85 42.07 19.92 -54.98
C SER A 85 41.00 19.78 -53.90
N ASP A 86 41.37 19.14 -52.78
CA ASP A 86 40.49 18.93 -51.64
C ASP A 86 41.32 18.63 -50.39
N ASN A 87 40.92 19.18 -49.26
CA ASN A 87 41.51 18.88 -47.96
C ASN A 87 40.86 17.60 -47.40
N SER A 88 41.29 16.44 -47.91
CA SER A 88 40.72 15.16 -47.54
C SER A 88 41.05 14.73 -46.11
N THR A 89 42.18 15.15 -45.55
CA THR A 89 42.56 14.79 -44.17
C THR A 89 41.65 15.46 -43.14
N GLU A 90 41.33 16.74 -43.34
CA GLU A 90 40.41 17.46 -42.45
C GLU A 90 38.97 16.99 -42.64
N ARG A 91 38.56 16.73 -43.89
CA ARG A 91 37.24 16.14 -44.20
C ARG A 91 37.09 14.78 -43.51
N GLU A 92 38.07 13.90 -43.63
CA GLU A 92 38.03 12.59 -42.99
C GLU A 92 38.03 12.68 -41.46
N ARG A 93 38.80 13.62 -40.88
CA ARG A 93 38.79 13.88 -39.43
C ARG A 93 37.40 14.30 -38.95
N LEU A 94 36.77 15.24 -39.64
CA LEU A 94 35.42 15.73 -39.30
C LEU A 94 34.34 14.67 -39.55
N GLU A 95 34.45 13.87 -40.60
CA GLU A 95 33.56 12.72 -40.85
C GLU A 95 33.67 11.65 -39.76
N ARG A 96 34.88 11.38 -39.26
CA ARG A 96 35.09 10.50 -38.11
C ARG A 96 34.42 11.07 -36.84
N GLN A 97 34.55 12.38 -36.61
CA GLN A 97 33.87 13.05 -35.48
C GLN A 97 32.34 12.98 -35.62
N LYS A 98 31.80 13.23 -36.82
CA LYS A 98 30.37 13.09 -37.14
C LYS A 98 29.85 11.69 -36.81
N ARG A 99 30.54 10.65 -37.29
CA ARG A 99 30.17 9.25 -36.99
C ARG A 99 30.20 8.96 -35.48
N GLY A 100 31.18 9.50 -34.76
CA GLY A 100 31.26 9.37 -33.31
C GLY A 100 30.03 9.96 -32.60
N ILE A 101 29.62 11.17 -32.99
CA ILE A 101 28.43 11.84 -32.43
C ILE A 101 27.16 11.08 -32.79
N LEU A 102 27.03 10.60 -34.03
CA LEU A 102 25.88 9.78 -34.44
C LEU A 102 25.74 8.52 -33.59
N LEU A 103 26.85 7.82 -33.32
CA LEU A 103 26.83 6.65 -32.45
C LEU A 103 26.43 7.01 -31.01
N GLN A 104 26.87 8.17 -30.50
CA GLN A 104 26.44 8.67 -29.18
C GLN A 104 24.94 8.98 -29.15
N THR A 105 24.42 9.63 -30.19
CA THR A 105 22.99 9.89 -30.35
C THR A 105 22.19 8.60 -30.33
N GLU A 106 22.61 7.59 -31.10
CA GLU A 106 21.95 6.29 -31.15
C GLU A 106 22.03 5.55 -29.79
N ASN A 107 23.16 5.64 -29.09
CA ASN A 107 23.29 5.08 -27.74
C ASN A 107 22.32 5.74 -26.73
N ILE A 108 22.15 7.06 -26.79
CA ILE A 108 21.24 7.79 -25.89
C ILE A 108 19.78 7.52 -26.25
N LYS A 109 19.44 7.43 -27.54
CA LYS A 109 18.09 7.06 -27.99
C LYS A 109 17.70 5.65 -27.55
N ASN A 110 18.64 4.70 -27.63
CA ASN A 110 18.43 3.30 -27.27
C ASN A 110 18.52 3.06 -25.75
N LYS A 111 18.87 4.07 -24.95
CA LYS A 111 18.85 3.95 -23.49
C LYS A 111 17.40 3.79 -23.01
N LEU A 112 17.07 2.60 -22.53
CA LEU A 112 15.75 2.28 -22.00
C LEU A 112 15.52 3.02 -20.68
N LEU A 113 14.45 3.82 -20.64
CA LEU A 113 13.94 4.44 -19.44
C LEU A 113 12.75 3.61 -18.97
N VAL A 114 12.85 3.01 -17.78
CA VAL A 114 11.78 2.20 -17.22
C VAL A 114 10.69 3.12 -16.69
N GLU A 115 9.47 2.95 -17.20
CA GLU A 115 8.31 3.69 -16.71
C GLU A 115 7.89 3.16 -15.32
N PRO A 116 7.57 4.04 -14.35
CA PRO A 116 7.07 3.63 -13.05
C PRO A 116 5.76 2.86 -13.17
N THR A 117 5.64 1.73 -12.49
CA THR A 117 4.39 0.96 -12.44
C THR A 117 3.49 1.48 -11.31
N PRO A 118 2.17 1.60 -11.54
CA PRO A 118 1.24 2.04 -10.50
C PRO A 118 1.16 1.05 -9.34
N PRO A 119 0.86 1.53 -8.12
CA PRO A 119 0.72 0.65 -6.96
C PRO A 119 -0.47 -0.31 -7.15
N PRO A 120 -0.36 -1.57 -6.70
CA PRO A 120 -1.42 -2.55 -6.83
C PRO A 120 -2.68 -2.13 -6.04
N PRO A 121 -3.89 -2.53 -6.48
CA PRO A 121 -5.12 -2.22 -5.76
C PRO A 121 -5.11 -2.88 -4.38
N THR A 122 -5.47 -2.11 -3.35
CA THR A 122 -5.49 -2.61 -1.97
C THR A 122 -6.68 -3.56 -1.78
N PRO A 123 -6.49 -4.75 -1.18
CA PRO A 123 -7.58 -5.68 -0.89
C PRO A 123 -8.64 -5.05 0.03
N GLU A 124 -9.91 -5.32 -0.25
CA GLU A 124 -11.03 -4.83 0.57
C GLU A 124 -10.98 -5.45 1.98
N LEU A 125 -11.29 -4.62 2.99
CA LEU A 125 -11.43 -5.07 4.36
C LEU A 125 -12.76 -5.79 4.53
N ARG A 126 -12.75 -6.97 5.16
CA ARG A 126 -13.98 -7.61 5.61
C ARG A 126 -14.59 -6.75 6.70
N SER A 127 -15.86 -6.37 6.55
CA SER A 127 -16.58 -5.64 7.58
C SER A 127 -16.75 -6.50 8.83
N LEU A 128 -16.66 -5.88 10.01
CA LEU A 128 -16.98 -6.55 11.26
C LEU A 128 -18.43 -7.05 11.25
N PRO A 129 -18.72 -8.22 11.85
CA PRO A 129 -20.10 -8.67 12.03
C PRO A 129 -20.88 -7.65 12.87
N PRO A 130 -22.22 -7.60 12.76
CA PRO A 130 -23.03 -6.69 13.57
C PRO A 130 -22.88 -7.01 15.07
N ALA A 131 -22.92 -5.97 15.91
CA ALA A 131 -22.90 -6.12 17.36
C ALA A 131 -24.26 -6.65 17.83
N ILE A 132 -24.36 -7.98 18.00
CA ILE A 132 -25.57 -8.66 18.47
C ILE A 132 -25.30 -9.17 19.88
N PHE A 133 -26.13 -8.75 20.84
CA PHE A 133 -26.06 -9.16 22.26
C PHE A 133 -27.35 -9.87 22.71
N SER A 134 -28.08 -10.46 21.76
CA SER A 134 -29.40 -11.06 22.04
C SER A 134 -29.33 -12.25 22.99
N GLU A 135 -28.22 -13.00 22.96
CA GLU A 135 -28.00 -14.13 23.86
C GLU A 135 -27.80 -13.65 25.30
N GLU A 136 -26.95 -12.65 25.51
CA GLU A 136 -26.70 -12.06 26.82
C GLU A 136 -27.94 -11.37 27.38
N GLN A 137 -28.69 -10.66 26.55
CA GLN A 137 -29.98 -10.05 26.92
C GLN A 137 -31.01 -11.12 27.32
N ALA A 138 -31.12 -12.22 26.56
CA ALA A 138 -31.99 -13.32 26.92
C ALA A 138 -31.58 -13.99 28.24
N ALA A 139 -30.27 -14.15 28.49
CA ALA A 139 -29.76 -14.68 29.74
C ALA A 139 -30.09 -13.78 30.95
N ILE A 140 -29.99 -12.45 30.78
CA ILE A 140 -30.41 -11.49 31.82
C ILE A 140 -31.91 -11.63 32.07
N ALA A 141 -32.75 -11.62 31.03
CA ALA A 141 -34.20 -11.74 31.17
C ALA A 141 -34.61 -13.05 31.88
N GLN A 142 -33.93 -14.16 31.58
CA GLN A 142 -34.13 -15.42 32.28
C GLN A 142 -33.74 -15.34 33.76
N ALA A 143 -32.60 -14.71 34.08
CA ALA A 143 -32.14 -14.53 35.45
C ALA A 143 -33.06 -13.59 36.26
N GLU A 144 -33.56 -12.51 35.66
CA GLU A 144 -34.53 -11.60 36.26
C GLU A 144 -35.83 -12.33 36.60
N LEU A 145 -36.33 -13.15 35.68
CA LEU A 145 -37.55 -13.94 35.88
C LEU A 145 -37.37 -14.96 37.02
N LYS A 146 -36.23 -15.66 37.08
CA LYS A 146 -35.91 -16.55 38.20
C LYS A 146 -35.84 -15.81 39.53
N LEU A 147 -35.21 -14.63 39.55
CA LEU A 147 -35.13 -13.80 40.74
C LEU A 147 -36.52 -13.35 41.20
N GLN A 148 -37.37 -12.92 40.27
CA GLN A 148 -38.74 -12.54 40.56
C GLN A 148 -39.54 -13.72 41.14
N GLN A 149 -39.41 -14.90 40.54
CA GLN A 149 -40.05 -16.13 41.05
C GLN A 149 -39.56 -16.49 42.45
N ALA A 150 -38.25 -16.47 42.70
CA ALA A 150 -37.67 -16.75 44.01
C ALA A 150 -38.16 -15.75 45.07
N LYS A 151 -38.20 -14.46 44.72
CA LYS A 151 -38.73 -13.40 45.59
C LYS A 151 -40.22 -13.59 45.87
N SER A 152 -41.04 -13.90 44.88
CA SER A 152 -42.47 -14.16 45.11
C SER A 152 -42.70 -15.37 46.01
N VAL A 153 -41.97 -16.46 45.78
CA VAL A 153 -42.08 -17.67 46.62
C VAL A 153 -41.68 -17.37 48.05
N LEU A 154 -40.57 -16.65 48.26
CA LEU A 154 -40.15 -16.22 49.60
C LEU A 154 -41.22 -15.37 50.26
N GLN A 155 -41.79 -14.37 49.57
CA GLN A 155 -42.81 -13.50 50.16
C GLN A 155 -44.06 -14.29 50.56
N THR A 156 -44.59 -15.12 49.65
CA THR A 156 -45.77 -15.95 49.94
C THR A 156 -45.50 -16.91 51.11
N ARG A 157 -44.37 -17.63 51.09
CA ARG A 157 -44.02 -18.61 52.13
C ARG A 157 -43.69 -17.97 53.47
N LYS A 158 -43.02 -16.82 53.48
CA LYS A 158 -42.68 -16.10 54.71
C LYS A 158 -43.92 -15.72 55.52
N THR A 159 -45.03 -15.35 54.87
CA THR A 159 -46.28 -15.08 55.59
C THR A 159 -46.85 -16.31 56.28
N LEU A 160 -46.77 -17.48 55.63
CA LEU A 160 -47.26 -18.77 56.16
C LEU A 160 -46.34 -19.37 57.22
N LEU A 161 -45.02 -19.15 57.10
CA LEU A 161 -44.01 -19.70 58.01
C LEU A 161 -43.86 -18.88 59.30
N ASN A 162 -44.24 -17.60 59.29
CA ASN A 162 -44.23 -16.75 60.49
C ASN A 162 -45.44 -16.96 61.40
N THR A 163 -46.51 -17.59 60.92
CA THR A 163 -47.64 -17.96 61.77
C THR A 163 -47.32 -19.25 62.52
N ASP A 164 -47.33 -19.19 63.86
CA ASP A 164 -47.20 -20.37 64.73
C ASP A 164 -48.17 -21.47 64.27
N ASN A 165 -47.74 -22.73 64.34
CA ASN A 165 -48.61 -23.86 64.07
C ASN A 165 -49.69 -23.96 65.17
N PRO A 166 -50.95 -23.59 64.89
CA PRO A 166 -51.98 -23.48 65.92
C PRO A 166 -52.34 -24.85 66.50
N GLU A 167 -52.19 -25.93 65.73
CA GLU A 167 -52.50 -27.29 66.18
C GLU A 167 -51.48 -27.78 67.22
N GLN A 168 -50.18 -27.57 66.95
CA GLN A 168 -49.12 -27.98 67.87
C GLN A 168 -49.14 -27.15 69.16
N ARG A 169 -49.49 -25.85 69.06
CA ARG A 169 -49.67 -24.99 70.22
C ARG A 169 -50.87 -25.40 71.07
N ALA A 170 -51.99 -25.74 70.44
CA ALA A 170 -53.15 -26.28 71.14
C ALA A 170 -52.84 -27.64 71.80
N GLU A 171 -52.03 -28.50 71.18
CA GLU A 171 -51.57 -29.76 71.79
C GLU A 171 -50.70 -29.50 73.03
N PHE A 172 -49.76 -28.56 72.95
CA PHE A 172 -48.95 -28.15 74.10
C PHE A 172 -49.78 -27.58 75.25
N GLU A 173 -50.73 -26.69 74.96
CA GLU A 173 -51.64 -26.11 75.97
C GLU A 173 -52.54 -27.18 76.60
N ARG A 174 -53.04 -28.14 75.82
CA ARG A 174 -53.82 -29.28 76.33
C ARG A 174 -52.98 -30.15 77.26
N SER A 175 -51.77 -30.54 76.85
CA SER A 175 -50.86 -31.33 77.70
C SER A 175 -50.47 -30.57 78.97
N GLY A 176 -50.26 -29.25 78.89
CA GLY A 176 -49.99 -28.40 80.04
C GLY A 176 -51.17 -28.34 81.02
N SER A 177 -52.40 -28.19 80.51
CA SER A 177 -53.61 -28.23 81.35
C SER A 177 -53.82 -29.60 82.02
N ALA A 178 -53.46 -30.69 81.33
CA ALA A 178 -53.53 -32.05 81.87
C ALA A 178 -52.51 -32.25 83.00
N LEU A 179 -51.28 -31.76 82.83
CA LEU A 179 -50.26 -31.74 83.88
C LEU A 179 -50.72 -30.95 85.11
N GLN A 180 -51.25 -29.74 84.90
CA GLN A 180 -51.76 -28.90 85.99
C GLN A 180 -52.90 -29.59 86.75
N SER A 181 -53.82 -30.23 86.02
CA SER A 181 -54.92 -30.99 86.63
C SER A 181 -54.41 -32.21 87.42
N ALA A 182 -53.37 -32.89 86.93
CA ALA A 182 -52.75 -34.02 87.62
C ALA A 182 -52.01 -33.58 88.89
N GLN A 183 -51.29 -32.45 88.83
CA GLN A 183 -50.62 -31.83 89.97
C GLN A 183 -51.61 -31.40 91.06
N GLN A 184 -52.72 -30.77 90.68
CA GLN A 184 -53.78 -30.39 91.62
C GLN A 184 -54.34 -31.61 92.37
N LYS A 185 -54.65 -32.70 91.65
CA LYS A 185 -55.13 -33.95 92.28
C LYS A 185 -54.10 -34.55 93.23
N LEU A 186 -52.81 -34.51 92.88
CA LEU A 186 -51.73 -34.99 93.74
C LEU A 186 -51.62 -34.14 95.02
N GLU A 187 -51.74 -32.82 94.89
CA GLU A 187 -51.72 -31.89 96.03
C GLU A 187 -52.93 -32.08 96.94
N GLU A 188 -54.14 -32.15 96.39
CA GLU A 188 -55.38 -32.41 97.13
C GLU A 188 -55.31 -33.74 97.90
N GLN A 189 -54.85 -34.81 97.24
CA GLN A 189 -54.66 -36.12 97.87
C GLN A 189 -53.61 -36.07 98.99
N GLY A 190 -52.51 -35.33 98.79
CA GLY A 190 -51.48 -35.14 99.81
C GLY A 190 -52.00 -34.40 101.05
N GLN A 191 -52.80 -33.35 100.85
CA GLN A 191 -53.46 -32.63 101.94
C GLN A 191 -54.48 -33.50 102.68
N MET A 192 -55.26 -34.29 101.94
CA MET A 192 -56.20 -35.26 102.54
C MET A 192 -55.45 -36.28 103.40
N LEU A 193 -54.38 -36.90 102.87
CA LEU A 193 -53.55 -37.86 103.61
C LEU A 193 -52.98 -37.23 104.90
N GLN A 194 -52.51 -35.99 104.82
CA GLN A 194 -51.99 -35.26 105.99
C GLN A 194 -53.07 -35.07 107.06
N SER A 195 -54.27 -34.61 106.66
CA SER A 195 -55.39 -34.45 107.58
C SER A 195 -55.84 -35.77 108.22
N MET A 196 -55.81 -36.89 107.47
CA MET A 196 -56.15 -38.22 107.99
C MET A 196 -55.12 -38.72 109.01
N LYS A 197 -53.82 -38.42 108.79
CA LYS A 197 -52.74 -38.72 109.75
C LYS A 197 -52.91 -37.90 111.03
N ASP A 198 -53.29 -36.63 110.92
CA ASP A 198 -53.52 -35.75 112.08
C ASP A 198 -54.77 -36.15 112.89
N LEU A 199 -55.79 -36.73 112.24
CA LEU A 199 -57.03 -37.22 112.88
C LEU A 199 -56.91 -38.63 113.49
N GLY A 200 -55.76 -39.30 113.36
CA GLY A 200 -55.53 -40.62 113.96
C GLY A 200 -56.35 -41.75 113.34
N MET A 201 -56.59 -41.72 112.02
CA MET A 201 -57.32 -42.78 111.31
C MET A 201 -56.58 -44.13 111.33
N GLU A 202 -57.32 -45.21 111.04
CA GLU A 202 -56.83 -46.60 111.07
C GLU A 202 -55.66 -46.83 110.08
N PRO A 203 -54.61 -47.58 110.45
CA PRO A 203 -53.39 -47.72 109.66
C PRO A 203 -53.60 -48.37 108.27
N VAL A 204 -54.63 -49.21 108.11
CA VAL A 204 -54.94 -49.85 106.82
C VAL A 204 -55.43 -48.83 105.80
N VAL A 205 -56.21 -47.83 106.23
CA VAL A 205 -56.71 -46.75 105.36
C VAL A 205 -55.53 -45.89 104.90
N ILE A 206 -54.60 -45.57 105.79
CA ILE A 206 -53.40 -44.78 105.46
C ILE A 206 -52.56 -45.47 104.38
N GLN A 207 -52.37 -46.79 104.45
CA GLN A 207 -51.62 -47.53 103.42
C GLN A 207 -52.29 -47.51 102.04
N HIS A 208 -53.62 -47.62 102.00
CA HIS A 208 -54.39 -47.51 100.77
C HIS A 208 -54.24 -46.12 100.15
N GLU A 209 -54.38 -45.07 100.95
CA GLU A 209 -54.22 -43.68 100.48
C GLU A 209 -52.78 -43.36 100.05
N GLU A 210 -51.77 -43.94 100.70
CA GLU A 210 -50.37 -43.86 100.27
C GLU A 210 -50.14 -44.55 98.92
N ALA A 211 -50.80 -45.70 98.67
CA ALA A 211 -50.76 -46.36 97.37
C ALA A 211 -51.44 -45.52 96.28
N LEU A 212 -52.55 -44.85 96.60
CA LEU A 212 -53.25 -43.94 95.69
C LEU A 212 -52.39 -42.71 95.35
N LEU A 213 -51.69 -42.14 96.34
CA LEU A 213 -50.74 -41.04 96.13
C LEU A 213 -49.62 -41.46 95.16
N LYS A 214 -49.05 -42.66 95.34
CA LYS A 214 -48.05 -43.20 94.41
C LYS A 214 -48.59 -43.38 92.99
N GLN A 215 -49.85 -43.78 92.85
CA GLN A 215 -50.52 -43.87 91.55
C GLN A 215 -50.72 -42.47 90.92
N LEU A 216 -51.16 -41.47 91.69
CA LEU A 216 -51.27 -40.09 91.22
C LEU A 216 -49.90 -39.52 90.81
N GLN A 217 -48.85 -39.85 91.56
CA GLN A 217 -47.48 -39.46 91.23
C GLN A 217 -47.03 -40.02 89.87
N SER A 218 -47.30 -41.30 89.59
CA SER A 218 -47.06 -41.87 88.25
C SER A 218 -47.90 -41.19 87.15
N GLY A 219 -49.10 -40.71 87.48
CA GLY A 219 -49.93 -39.94 86.55
C GLY A 219 -49.37 -38.53 86.26
N VAL A 220 -48.74 -37.89 87.25
CA VAL A 220 -47.99 -36.64 87.03
C VAL A 220 -46.77 -36.87 86.15
N ASP A 221 -46.01 -37.94 86.36
CA ASP A 221 -44.86 -38.29 85.52
C ASP A 221 -45.27 -38.58 84.06
N GLU A 222 -46.41 -39.25 83.86
CA GLU A 222 -47.00 -39.47 82.53
C GLU A 222 -47.44 -38.16 81.87
N ALA A 223 -48.13 -37.29 82.61
CA ALA A 223 -48.54 -35.98 82.12
C ALA A 223 -47.34 -35.09 81.78
N GLN A 224 -46.27 -35.13 82.59
CA GLN A 224 -45.02 -34.42 82.35
C GLN A 224 -44.35 -34.91 81.06
N SER A 225 -44.27 -36.23 80.87
CA SER A 225 -43.78 -36.82 79.62
C SER A 225 -44.63 -36.40 78.40
N GLY A 226 -45.94 -36.22 78.59
CA GLY A 226 -46.85 -35.68 77.58
C GLY A 226 -46.52 -34.23 77.20
N VAL A 227 -46.25 -33.36 78.18
CA VAL A 227 -45.79 -31.98 77.96
C VAL A 227 -44.45 -31.96 77.22
N ASP A 228 -43.50 -32.79 77.62
CA ASP A 228 -42.18 -32.83 76.98
C ASP A 228 -42.26 -33.28 75.52
N ARG A 229 -43.13 -34.25 75.20
CA ARG A 229 -43.41 -34.66 73.81
C ARG A 229 -44.06 -33.54 73.01
N ALA A 230 -45.06 -32.87 73.55
CA ALA A 230 -45.75 -31.76 72.87
C ALA A 230 -44.80 -30.58 72.63
N ARG A 231 -43.93 -30.28 73.61
CA ARG A 231 -42.87 -29.27 73.48
C ARG A 231 -41.88 -29.64 72.39
N ALA A 232 -41.39 -30.88 72.38
CA ALA A 232 -40.45 -31.35 71.36
C ALA A 232 -41.05 -31.26 69.93
N LYS A 233 -42.34 -31.56 69.77
CA LYS A 233 -43.04 -31.39 68.49
C LYS A 233 -43.13 -29.93 68.05
N LEU A 234 -43.44 -29.02 68.98
CA LEU A 234 -43.50 -27.58 68.72
C LEU A 234 -42.13 -27.02 68.31
N ASP A 235 -41.07 -27.40 69.05
CA ASP A 235 -39.69 -27.00 68.76
C ASP A 235 -39.20 -27.56 67.41
N ALA A 236 -39.56 -28.81 67.08
CA ALA A 236 -39.26 -29.42 65.79
C ALA A 236 -39.95 -28.69 64.63
N SER A 237 -41.22 -28.30 64.80
CA SER A 237 -41.96 -27.50 63.82
C SER A 237 -41.30 -26.14 63.59
N ALA A 238 -40.95 -25.41 64.65
CA ALA A 238 -40.28 -24.12 64.56
C ALA A 238 -38.91 -24.24 63.85
N THR A 239 -38.16 -25.29 64.16
CA THR A 239 -36.88 -25.58 63.50
C THR A 239 -37.08 -25.83 62.00
N SER A 240 -38.03 -26.67 61.61
CA SER A 240 -38.34 -26.94 60.20
C SER A 240 -38.74 -25.67 59.44
N GLN A 241 -39.55 -24.81 60.05
CA GLN A 241 -39.95 -23.53 59.44
C GLN A 241 -38.74 -22.60 59.23
N SER A 242 -37.84 -22.52 60.22
CA SER A 242 -36.63 -21.71 60.12
C SER A 242 -35.68 -22.21 59.02
N GLN A 243 -35.56 -23.54 58.86
CA GLN A 243 -34.76 -24.17 57.80
C GLN A 243 -35.35 -23.89 56.41
N GLU A 244 -36.67 -23.99 56.26
CA GLU A 244 -37.35 -23.66 54.99
C GLU A 244 -37.14 -22.18 54.63
N LEU A 245 -37.29 -21.26 55.59
CA LEU A 245 -37.02 -19.83 55.38
C LEU A 245 -35.56 -19.59 54.95
N GLN A 246 -34.60 -20.23 55.61
CA GLN A 246 -33.20 -20.11 55.25
C GLN A 246 -32.92 -20.62 53.83
N GLN A 247 -33.50 -21.76 53.44
CA GLN A 247 -33.38 -22.29 52.09
C GLN A 247 -33.96 -21.33 51.04
N LEU A 248 -35.12 -20.73 51.32
CA LEU A 248 -35.73 -19.74 50.42
C LEU A 248 -34.88 -18.48 50.29
N GLN A 249 -34.26 -18.02 51.38
CA GLN A 249 -33.32 -16.88 51.34
C GLN A 249 -32.09 -17.20 50.50
N ILE A 250 -31.50 -18.39 50.66
CA ILE A 250 -30.37 -18.85 49.84
C ILE A 250 -30.76 -18.91 48.37
N ASN A 251 -31.96 -19.39 48.04
CA ASN A 251 -32.45 -19.44 46.66
C ASN A 251 -32.58 -18.04 46.03
N VAL A 252 -33.03 -17.04 46.79
CA VAL A 252 -33.05 -15.64 46.33
C VAL A 252 -31.64 -15.14 46.11
N GLN A 253 -30.72 -15.36 47.05
CA GLN A 253 -29.32 -14.93 46.91
C GLN A 253 -28.63 -15.58 45.70
N LEU A 254 -28.91 -16.86 45.44
CA LEU A 254 -28.41 -17.56 44.26
C LEU A 254 -28.95 -16.93 42.97
N ALA A 255 -30.24 -16.62 42.90
CA ALA A 255 -30.85 -15.97 41.74
C ALA A 255 -30.29 -14.55 41.53
N GLU A 256 -29.97 -13.80 42.59
CA GLU A 256 -29.30 -12.50 42.50
C GLU A 256 -27.87 -12.63 41.95
N SER A 257 -27.13 -13.64 42.40
CA SER A 257 -25.80 -13.96 41.87
C SER A 257 -25.84 -14.35 40.39
N GLU A 258 -26.83 -15.14 39.97
CA GLU A 258 -27.05 -15.48 38.56
C GLU A 258 -27.31 -14.23 37.70
N LEU A 259 -28.16 -13.31 38.17
CA LEU A 259 -28.42 -12.03 37.51
C LEU A 259 -27.13 -11.20 37.38
N GLN A 260 -26.37 -11.09 38.47
CA GLN A 260 -25.10 -10.36 38.46
C GLN A 260 -24.08 -10.98 37.48
N SER A 261 -24.02 -12.31 37.41
CA SER A 261 -23.17 -13.02 36.44
C SER A 261 -23.61 -12.73 35.00
N ALA A 262 -24.91 -12.77 34.71
CA ALA A 262 -25.46 -12.48 33.39
C ALA A 262 -25.14 -11.03 32.96
N ASN A 263 -25.33 -10.05 33.85
CA ASN A 263 -24.93 -8.66 33.60
C ASN A 263 -23.43 -8.51 33.35
N SER A 264 -22.60 -9.20 34.12
CA SER A 264 -21.14 -9.17 33.93
C SER A 264 -20.73 -9.75 32.57
N ARG A 265 -21.43 -10.81 32.11
CA ARG A 265 -21.21 -11.38 30.77
C ARG A 265 -21.57 -10.39 29.66
N LEU A 266 -22.69 -9.66 29.80
CA LEU A 266 -23.06 -8.61 28.85
C LEU A 266 -21.99 -7.51 28.75
N VAL A 267 -21.51 -7.01 29.90
CA VAL A 267 -20.45 -5.99 29.94
C VAL A 267 -19.16 -6.52 29.31
N ALA A 268 -18.79 -7.78 29.58
CA ALA A 268 -17.63 -8.41 28.96
C ALA A 268 -17.80 -8.54 27.44
N ALA A 269 -18.98 -8.91 26.95
CA ALA A 269 -19.29 -8.99 25.52
C ALA A 269 -19.20 -7.60 24.84
N GLN A 270 -19.76 -6.56 25.46
CA GLN A 270 -19.65 -5.18 24.99
C GLN A 270 -18.21 -4.68 24.93
N SER A 271 -17.42 -4.94 26.00
CA SER A 271 -16.00 -4.57 26.04
C SER A 271 -15.19 -5.27 24.94
N ARG A 272 -15.39 -6.60 24.78
CA ARG A 272 -14.76 -7.36 23.68
C ARG A 272 -15.13 -6.78 22.32
N ARG A 273 -16.39 -6.36 22.14
CA ARG A 273 -16.84 -5.72 20.91
C ARG A 273 -16.11 -4.39 20.66
N HIS A 274 -15.99 -3.54 21.67
CA HIS A 274 -15.25 -2.27 21.55
C HIS A 274 -13.78 -2.48 21.18
N VAL A 275 -13.13 -3.50 21.75
CA VAL A 275 -11.75 -3.85 21.38
C VAL A 275 -11.65 -4.24 19.90
N GLN A 276 -12.56 -5.09 19.42
CA GLN A 276 -12.59 -5.48 18.00
C GLN A 276 -12.85 -4.30 17.05
N GLU A 277 -13.74 -3.39 17.44
CA GLU A 277 -14.01 -2.16 16.67
C GLU A 277 -12.80 -1.24 16.63
N TYR A 278 -12.11 -1.08 17.76
CA TYR A 278 -10.89 -0.30 17.84
C TYR A 278 -9.78 -0.92 16.98
N GLU A 279 -9.54 -2.23 17.08
CA GLU A 279 -8.55 -2.94 16.26
C GLU A 279 -8.84 -2.79 14.77
N ALA A 280 -10.10 -2.95 14.34
CA ALA A 280 -10.50 -2.74 12.95
C ALA A 280 -10.28 -1.29 12.50
N SER A 281 -10.54 -0.30 13.37
CA SER A 281 -10.29 1.11 13.06
C SER A 281 -8.80 1.43 12.88
N VAL A 282 -7.94 0.83 13.70
CA VAL A 282 -6.49 0.95 13.60
C VAL A 282 -5.98 0.27 12.32
N GLU A 283 -6.52 -0.89 11.97
CA GLU A 283 -6.16 -1.58 10.72
C GLU A 283 -6.56 -0.75 9.49
N PHE A 284 -7.76 -0.17 9.50
CA PHE A 284 -8.21 0.75 8.46
C PHE A 284 -7.25 1.93 8.29
N ALA A 285 -6.90 2.62 9.39
CA ALA A 285 -5.99 3.75 9.36
C ALA A 285 -4.59 3.36 8.84
N LYS A 286 -4.07 2.19 9.24
CA LYS A 286 -2.77 1.69 8.74
C LYS A 286 -2.80 1.43 7.23
N ARG A 287 -3.89 0.86 6.69
CA ARG A 287 -4.02 0.65 5.24
C ARG A 287 -4.12 1.98 4.50
N GLU A 288 -4.89 2.93 5.01
CA GLU A 288 -4.99 4.26 4.42
C GLU A 288 -3.63 4.94 4.33
N GLN A 289 -2.83 4.88 5.41
CA GLN A 289 -1.46 5.39 5.40
C GLN A 289 -0.57 4.68 4.38
N SER A 290 -0.69 3.36 4.25
CA SER A 290 0.05 2.59 3.23
C SER A 290 -0.35 2.97 1.80
N ILE A 291 -1.64 3.22 1.55
CA ILE A 291 -2.14 3.72 0.26
C ILE A 291 -1.57 5.10 -0.04
N ILE A 292 -1.60 6.01 0.93
CA ILE A 292 -1.05 7.36 0.77
C ILE A 292 0.46 7.28 0.49
N GLY A 293 1.20 6.47 1.26
CA GLY A 293 2.64 6.28 1.09
C GLY A 293 2.99 5.74 -0.29
N SER A 294 2.35 4.65 -0.72
CA SER A 294 2.59 4.06 -2.05
C SER A 294 2.21 4.98 -3.21
N ARG A 295 1.14 5.79 -3.07
CA ARG A 295 0.79 6.82 -4.05
C ARG A 295 1.84 7.92 -4.14
N GLN A 296 2.35 8.40 -3.01
CA GLN A 296 3.41 9.41 -2.98
C GLN A 296 4.71 8.88 -3.58
N GLU A 297 5.06 7.62 -3.32
CA GLU A 297 6.23 6.98 -3.93
C GLU A 297 6.08 6.87 -5.45
N PHE A 298 4.91 6.46 -5.94
CA PHE A 298 4.62 6.43 -7.36
C PHE A 298 4.74 7.83 -8.02
N GLU A 299 4.19 8.87 -7.38
CA GLU A 299 4.31 10.25 -7.87
C GLU A 299 5.77 10.72 -7.95
N LYS A 300 6.58 10.40 -6.93
CA LYS A 300 8.02 10.69 -6.94
C LYS A 300 8.74 9.99 -8.09
N GLN A 301 8.47 8.70 -8.30
CA GLN A 301 9.06 7.93 -9.40
C GLN A 301 8.65 8.52 -10.76
N GLN A 302 7.38 8.94 -10.89
CA GLN A 302 6.89 9.58 -12.11
C GLN A 302 7.61 10.90 -12.39
N ALA A 303 7.82 11.74 -11.37
CA ALA A 303 8.56 12.98 -11.51
C ALA A 303 10.03 12.73 -11.93
N GLN A 304 10.68 11.72 -11.34
CA GLN A 304 12.06 11.33 -11.70
C GLN A 304 12.14 10.79 -13.14
N TYR A 305 11.16 9.98 -13.56
CA TYR A 305 11.07 9.49 -14.92
C TYR A 305 10.94 10.64 -15.93
N GLN A 306 10.05 11.61 -15.65
CA GLN A 306 9.89 12.80 -16.49
C GLN A 306 11.16 13.65 -16.54
N GLN A 307 11.89 13.77 -15.43
CA GLN A 307 13.17 14.47 -15.41
C GLN A 307 14.21 13.75 -16.28
N SER A 308 14.29 12.43 -16.20
CA SER A 308 15.20 11.61 -17.01
C SER A 308 14.90 11.73 -18.51
N LEU A 309 13.62 11.85 -18.88
CA LEU A 309 13.20 12.15 -20.26
C LEU A 309 13.70 13.52 -20.71
N ARG A 310 13.49 14.56 -19.91
CA ARG A 310 13.97 15.92 -20.23
C ARG A 310 15.49 15.97 -20.38
N GLU A 311 16.21 15.31 -19.49
CA GLU A 311 17.68 15.23 -19.57
C GLU A 311 18.16 14.51 -20.83
N ARG A 312 17.51 13.39 -21.19
CA ARG A 312 17.79 12.68 -22.45
C ARG A 312 17.55 13.59 -23.65
N ASP A 313 16.42 14.28 -23.69
CA ASP A 313 16.04 15.14 -24.82
C ASP A 313 16.98 16.35 -24.93
N TYR A 314 17.41 16.92 -23.79
CA TYR A 314 18.45 17.96 -23.77
C TYR A 314 19.78 17.47 -24.34
N GLN A 315 20.24 16.28 -23.94
CA GLN A 315 21.47 15.69 -24.48
C GLN A 315 21.37 15.42 -25.99
N LEU A 316 20.22 14.94 -26.46
CA LEU A 316 19.98 14.72 -27.90
C LEU A 316 20.03 16.04 -28.67
N ALA A 317 19.37 17.10 -28.18
CA ALA A 317 19.40 18.42 -28.80
C ALA A 317 20.83 19.01 -28.81
N GLN A 318 21.61 18.82 -27.74
CA GLN A 318 22.99 19.27 -27.68
C GLN A 318 23.87 18.53 -28.70
N LEU A 319 23.70 17.21 -28.84
CA LEU A 319 24.40 16.43 -29.85
C LEU A 319 23.98 16.82 -31.27
N GLU A 320 22.70 17.13 -31.49
CA GLU A 320 22.19 17.61 -32.79
C GLU A 320 22.82 18.95 -33.18
N ILE A 321 22.92 19.89 -32.24
CA ILE A 321 23.65 21.15 -32.46
C ILE A 321 25.11 20.88 -32.82
N SER A 322 25.78 19.95 -32.13
CA SER A 322 27.16 19.61 -32.44
C SER A 322 27.33 18.93 -33.81
N LEU A 323 26.33 18.13 -34.23
CA LEU A 323 26.29 17.49 -35.54
C LEU A 323 26.15 18.53 -36.65
N SER A 324 25.21 19.47 -36.52
CA SER A 324 25.02 20.58 -37.45
C SER A 324 26.30 21.41 -37.60
N ASN A 325 26.97 21.74 -36.48
CA ASN A 325 28.22 22.49 -36.51
C ASN A 325 29.35 21.75 -37.25
N ILE A 326 29.41 20.41 -37.15
CA ILE A 326 30.39 19.61 -37.91
C ILE A 326 30.01 19.57 -39.38
N ASP A 327 28.74 19.41 -39.70
CA ASP A 327 28.25 19.41 -41.08
C ASP A 327 28.52 20.75 -41.77
N ASP A 328 28.31 21.87 -41.09
CA ASP A 328 28.67 23.21 -41.56
C ASP A 328 30.18 23.33 -41.82
N LYS A 329 31.01 22.80 -40.91
CA LYS A 329 32.49 22.78 -41.11
C LYS A 329 32.90 21.92 -42.29
N ILE A 330 32.29 20.75 -42.49
CA ILE A 330 32.56 19.87 -43.63
C ILE A 330 32.15 20.56 -44.95
N ALA A 331 31.02 21.27 -44.95
CA ALA A 331 30.54 22.04 -46.10
C ALA A 331 31.44 23.24 -46.42
N GLN A 332 32.07 23.86 -45.40
CA GLN A 332 33.03 24.94 -45.55
C GLN A 332 34.38 24.49 -46.12
N ILE A 333 34.72 23.18 -46.11
CA ILE A 333 35.97 22.69 -46.70
C ILE A 333 35.88 22.79 -48.23
N PRO A 334 36.65 23.69 -48.86
CA PRO A 334 36.59 23.90 -50.30
C PRO A 334 37.09 22.65 -51.05
N ALA A 335 36.34 22.25 -52.08
CA ALA A 335 36.75 21.22 -53.03
C ALA A 335 36.67 21.79 -54.45
N VAL A 336 37.83 21.92 -55.11
CA VAL A 336 37.92 22.43 -56.48
C VAL A 336 37.78 21.26 -57.44
N ARG A 337 36.73 21.29 -58.28
CA ARG A 337 36.42 20.24 -59.26
C ARG A 337 36.79 20.66 -60.67
N SER A 338 37.09 19.68 -61.53
CA SER A 338 37.35 19.93 -62.93
C SER A 338 36.06 20.35 -63.66
N PRO A 339 36.05 21.51 -64.34
CA PRO A 339 34.88 21.94 -65.10
C PRO A 339 34.75 21.21 -66.45
N ARG A 340 35.75 20.41 -66.85
CA ARG A 340 35.74 19.70 -68.14
C ARG A 340 36.62 18.44 -68.15
N ASN A 341 36.37 17.58 -69.13
CA ASN A 341 37.21 16.41 -69.40
C ASN A 341 38.52 16.85 -70.07
N GLY A 342 39.66 16.28 -69.65
CA GLY A 342 40.94 16.53 -70.29
C GLY A 342 42.13 15.87 -69.61
N VAL A 343 43.33 16.14 -70.13
CA VAL A 343 44.62 15.74 -69.53
C VAL A 343 45.29 16.96 -68.91
N VAL A 344 45.84 16.81 -67.72
CA VAL A 344 46.64 17.85 -67.06
C VAL A 344 47.96 18.01 -67.81
N ARG A 345 48.12 19.11 -68.54
CA ARG A 345 49.33 19.39 -69.36
C ARG A 345 50.47 19.96 -68.56
N LYS A 346 50.16 20.81 -67.57
CA LYS A 346 51.17 21.52 -66.79
C LYS A 346 50.60 21.97 -65.46
N VAL A 347 51.36 21.77 -64.39
CA VAL A 347 51.11 22.29 -63.04
C VAL A 347 52.26 23.21 -62.68
N LYS A 348 51.99 24.51 -62.51
CA LYS A 348 53.04 25.43 -62.05
C LYS A 348 53.45 25.11 -60.60
N PRO A 349 54.72 25.36 -60.21
CA PRO A 349 55.08 25.28 -58.80
C PRO A 349 54.22 26.26 -57.99
N PHE A 350 53.92 25.89 -56.74
CA PHE A 350 53.13 26.74 -55.86
C PHE A 350 53.86 28.04 -55.55
N VAL A 351 53.11 29.15 -55.59
CA VAL A 351 53.56 30.46 -55.14
C VAL A 351 52.72 30.83 -53.92
N GLY A 352 53.37 31.00 -52.78
CA GLY A 352 52.70 31.21 -51.49
C GLY A 352 52.91 32.62 -50.94
N ASN A 353 51.88 33.14 -50.28
CA ASN A 353 51.95 34.33 -49.43
C ASN A 353 51.04 34.11 -48.21
N ASN A 354 51.54 34.37 -46.99
CA ASN A 354 50.79 34.29 -45.73
C ASN A 354 49.97 32.99 -45.53
N GLY A 355 50.55 31.82 -45.81
CA GLY A 355 49.91 30.52 -45.56
C GLY A 355 48.83 30.12 -46.57
N LYS A 356 48.65 30.87 -47.67
CA LYS A 356 47.86 30.47 -48.84
C LYS A 356 48.80 30.24 -50.02
N TYR A 357 48.65 29.11 -50.70
CA TYR A 357 49.46 28.70 -51.86
C TYR A 357 48.60 28.69 -53.11
N SER A 358 49.08 29.35 -54.17
CA SER A 358 48.40 29.39 -55.46
C SER A 358 49.19 28.65 -56.53
N THR A 359 48.52 27.88 -57.38
CA THR A 359 49.11 27.25 -58.56
C THR A 359 48.19 27.42 -59.78
N THR A 360 48.77 27.44 -60.97
CA THR A 360 48.01 27.40 -62.22
C THR A 360 48.09 26.00 -62.83
N VAL A 361 46.94 25.34 -62.96
CA VAL A 361 46.79 24.06 -63.64
C VAL A 361 46.27 24.30 -65.05
N THR A 362 46.96 23.73 -66.05
CA THR A 362 46.55 23.81 -67.46
C THR A 362 45.99 22.47 -67.92
N ILE A 363 44.71 22.41 -68.25
CA ILE A 363 44.00 21.20 -68.69
C ILE A 363 43.81 21.27 -70.21
N ALA A 364 44.18 20.26 -70.98
CA ALA A 364 43.85 20.18 -72.41
C ALA A 364 42.71 19.18 -72.64
N SER A 365 41.77 19.46 -73.53
CA SER A 365 40.67 18.53 -73.83
C SER A 365 41.17 17.27 -74.55
N PHE A 366 40.44 16.17 -74.36
CA PHE A 366 40.59 14.99 -75.21
C PHE A 366 40.06 15.32 -76.60
N SER A 367 40.94 15.47 -77.60
CA SER A 367 40.50 15.53 -78.99
C SER A 367 40.08 14.12 -79.41
N THR A 368 38.80 13.92 -79.70
CA THR A 368 38.29 12.70 -80.33
C THR A 368 38.90 12.56 -81.73
N LYS A 369 39.97 11.77 -81.85
CA LYS A 369 40.50 11.34 -83.16
C LYS A 369 40.31 9.83 -83.32
N ASN A 370 39.51 9.51 -84.32
CA ASN A 370 39.13 8.19 -84.80
C ASN A 370 40.31 7.27 -85.14
N ILE A 371 40.00 5.98 -84.96
CA ILE A 371 40.60 4.72 -85.41
C ILE A 371 41.42 4.81 -86.72
N GLY A 372 42.57 4.11 -86.73
CA GLY A 372 43.33 3.77 -87.94
C GLY A 372 44.56 2.92 -87.63
N ALA A 373 44.49 1.64 -87.98
CA ALA A 373 45.48 0.58 -87.80
C ALA A 373 46.88 0.89 -88.37
N ASN A 374 47.95 0.36 -87.75
CA ASN A 374 48.65 -0.81 -88.33
C ASN A 374 49.67 -1.46 -87.37
N SER A 375 49.86 -2.76 -87.63
CA SER A 375 50.63 -3.80 -86.94
C SER A 375 52.15 -3.73 -87.09
N THR A 376 52.85 -4.17 -86.04
CA THR A 376 53.95 -5.18 -85.97
C THR A 376 54.57 -5.04 -84.58
N GLY A 377 54.54 -6.00 -83.66
CA GLY A 377 54.97 -7.38 -83.81
C GLY A 377 56.29 -7.54 -83.06
N SER A 378 56.25 -7.82 -81.76
CA SER A 378 57.34 -8.53 -81.09
C SER A 378 56.81 -9.22 -79.84
N ALA A 379 56.85 -10.56 -79.90
CA ALA A 379 56.41 -11.47 -78.87
C ALA A 379 57.60 -11.85 -77.98
N ALA A 380 57.41 -11.78 -76.67
CA ALA A 380 58.09 -12.66 -75.71
C ALA A 380 57.22 -12.78 -74.44
N SER A 381 56.56 -13.93 -74.38
CA SER A 381 56.04 -14.67 -73.22
C SER A 381 56.39 -14.20 -71.80
N ASN A 382 55.38 -14.09 -70.93
CA ASN A 382 55.17 -15.13 -69.90
C ASN A 382 53.80 -15.02 -69.20
N THR A 383 53.01 -16.07 -69.43
CA THR A 383 51.97 -16.69 -68.58
C THR A 383 52.44 -16.75 -67.11
N THR A 384 51.65 -16.41 -66.10
CA THR A 384 50.72 -17.37 -65.47
C THR A 384 49.72 -16.66 -64.57
N GLN A 385 48.46 -17.02 -64.79
CA GLN A 385 47.26 -16.66 -64.03
C GLN A 385 47.28 -17.27 -62.63
N SER A 386 46.81 -16.51 -61.64
CA SER A 386 46.14 -17.07 -60.47
C SER A 386 45.12 -16.07 -59.92
N SER A 387 43.86 -16.30 -60.25
CA SER A 387 42.71 -15.72 -59.55
C SER A 387 42.64 -16.24 -58.11
N PRO A 388 42.12 -15.45 -57.16
CA PRO A 388 41.37 -16.00 -56.05
C PRO A 388 39.90 -15.60 -56.18
N THR A 389 39.13 -16.55 -56.69
CA THR A 389 37.93 -17.12 -56.07
C THR A 389 37.39 -16.38 -54.84
N ILE A 390 36.18 -15.87 -54.98
CA ILE A 390 35.25 -15.52 -53.90
C ILE A 390 34.91 -16.80 -53.12
N PRO A 391 35.10 -16.87 -51.78
CA PRO A 391 34.48 -17.90 -50.98
C PRO A 391 33.06 -17.50 -50.58
N LYS A 392 32.15 -18.40 -50.93
CA LYS A 392 30.78 -18.51 -50.46
C LYS A 392 30.71 -18.56 -48.93
N THR A 393 29.65 -17.95 -48.42
CA THR A 393 28.99 -18.24 -47.15
C THR A 393 28.84 -19.75 -46.88
N PRO A 394 29.02 -20.19 -45.62
CA PRO A 394 28.35 -21.36 -45.10
C PRO A 394 27.15 -20.94 -44.23
N THR A 395 25.96 -21.18 -44.76
CA THR A 395 24.77 -21.51 -44.01
C THR A 395 25.02 -22.83 -43.29
N THR A 396 25.02 -22.83 -41.95
CA THR A 396 24.90 -24.05 -41.16
C THR A 396 23.58 -24.01 -40.42
N THR A 397 22.64 -24.77 -40.98
CA THR A 397 21.42 -25.26 -40.34
C THR A 397 21.72 -26.65 -39.79
N GLY A 398 21.35 -26.94 -38.53
CA GLY A 398 21.05 -28.31 -38.11
C GLY A 398 21.59 -28.76 -36.75
N GLY A 399 20.66 -29.23 -35.90
CA GLY A 399 20.89 -30.12 -34.75
C GLY A 399 20.96 -29.37 -33.41
N GLY A 400 20.00 -29.44 -32.49
CA GLY A 400 19.17 -30.58 -32.11
C GLY A 400 19.88 -31.36 -30.99
N GLY A 401 19.42 -31.25 -29.75
CA GLY A 401 20.02 -31.99 -28.63
C GLY A 401 19.54 -31.56 -27.24
N THR A 402 18.51 -32.25 -26.77
CA THR A 402 17.95 -32.31 -25.42
C THR A 402 18.92 -32.85 -24.35
N ASN A 403 18.89 -32.31 -23.12
CA ASN A 403 18.85 -33.06 -21.84
C ASN A 403 18.85 -32.08 -20.64
N THR A 404 17.84 -32.03 -19.77
CA THR A 404 17.43 -32.96 -18.69
C THR A 404 18.37 -32.99 -17.47
N ARG A 405 17.81 -32.58 -16.31
CA ARG A 405 18.15 -32.91 -14.91
C ARG A 405 19.54 -32.58 -14.36
N ARG A 406 19.57 -31.71 -13.35
CA ARG A 406 19.46 -32.15 -11.94
C ARG A 406 18.91 -31.04 -11.05
#